data_AF-A0A957DR96-F1
#
_entry.id   AF-A0A957DR96-F1
#
_cell.length_a   1.000
_cell.length_b   1.000
_cell.length_c   1.000
_cell.angle_alpha   90.00
_cell.angle_beta   90.00
_cell.angle_gamma   90.00
#
_symmetry.space_group_name_H-M   'P 1'
#
loop_
_entity.id
_entity.type
_entity.pdbx_description
1 polymer ?
#
loop_
_entity_poly.entity_id
_entity_poly.type
_entity_poly.pdbx_seq_one_letter_code
_entity_poly.pdbx_strand_id
1 'polypeptide(L)'
;RLGLTVTYDDRNQRNRQIAFGDMVHLLLPNRDFKPIFNPYLPGTPLRSNSRLFYGREQLFSFIADNAGGWSQRNVLILIGQRRTGKTSTLLRLGQHLPDDLLPVYIDCQSLGVSPGMGALFHDMAWLISDALGLRDLEIEVPPPEVWQVDPTGEFQRRFIPAVKALLPPNTTLLLVFDEFEAFENLVEDGILPPTFFSFMRHLMQHSEGLSFIFVGSRRLEEMSADYWSVLFNIALYERITYLSEESAIRLITEPVAPDLIYDDLALDKILRVTAGHPYFVQLVCYALVKRANEEGTGYVTISDVNATLNEMLSLGEVHFAYLWQRSTQAERVVLTAVAHMTNDDSTFHPEDVMDFLEPFGIQLPPTEITAALNRLVEREIMREVTDGATTLYELKIGLVGLWTAQHKSVSKLHATQANGTAVKPKPKLPARRS
;
A
#
# COMPACT_ATOMS: atom_id res chain seq x y z
N ARG A 1 -12.70 7.67 44.08
CA ARG A 1 -11.49 8.17 44.76
C ARG A 1 -10.40 7.14 44.57
N LEU A 2 -9.31 7.51 43.90
CA LEU A 2 -8.15 6.64 43.72
C LEU A 2 -7.11 7.04 44.76
N GLY A 3 -6.58 6.06 45.49
CA GLY A 3 -5.47 6.25 46.42
C GLY A 3 -4.23 5.60 45.81
N LEU A 4 -3.18 6.40 45.59
CA LEU A 4 -1.89 5.92 45.11
C LEU A 4 -0.84 6.20 46.19
N THR A 5 0.03 5.22 46.43
CA THR A 5 1.16 5.37 47.36
C THR A 5 2.44 5.24 46.57
N VAL A 6 3.18 6.35 46.45
CA VAL A 6 4.50 6.35 45.83
C VAL A 6 5.53 6.07 46.91
N THR A 7 6.33 5.03 46.72
CA THR A 7 7.44 4.68 47.62
C THR A 7 8.75 4.99 46.93
N TYR A 8 9.62 5.78 47.58
CA TYR A 8 10.91 6.18 47.01
C TYR A 8 12.00 6.30 48.09
N ASP A 9 13.25 6.24 47.66
CA ASP A 9 14.43 6.44 48.50
C ASP A 9 15.00 7.85 48.24
N ASP A 10 15.44 8.55 49.29
CA ASP A 10 16.25 9.76 49.17
C ASP A 10 17.57 9.63 49.94
N ARG A 11 18.46 10.64 49.81
CA ARG A 11 19.77 10.64 50.46
C ARG A 11 19.72 10.58 51.99
N ASN A 12 18.56 10.87 52.59
CA ASN A 12 18.37 10.91 54.04
C ASN A 12 17.66 9.65 54.57
N GLN A 13 16.79 9.00 53.78
CA GLN A 13 16.02 7.83 54.22
C GLN A 13 15.55 6.94 53.06
N ARG A 14 15.49 5.62 53.31
CA ARG A 14 14.88 4.63 52.41
C ARG A 14 13.41 4.37 52.75
N ASN A 15 12.62 3.92 51.77
CA ASN A 15 11.19 3.57 51.86
C ASN A 15 10.26 4.72 52.28
N ARG A 16 10.52 5.93 51.79
CA ARG A 16 9.62 7.05 52.05
C ARG A 16 8.33 6.88 51.25
N GLN A 17 7.19 6.92 51.93
CA GLN A 17 5.88 6.81 51.30
C GLN A 17 5.21 8.18 51.26
N ILE A 18 4.77 8.60 50.07
CA ILE A 18 3.86 9.74 49.90
C ILE A 18 2.52 9.18 49.45
N ALA A 19 1.48 9.49 50.22
CA ALA A 19 0.10 9.22 49.84
C ALA A 19 -0.40 10.37 48.98
N PHE A 20 -0.76 10.07 47.74
CA PHE A 20 -1.47 10.98 46.85
C PHE A 20 -2.89 10.43 46.66
N GLY A 21 -3.88 11.29 46.87
CA GLY A 21 -5.28 10.94 46.67
C GLY A 21 -5.95 12.01 45.84
N ASP A 22 -6.60 11.59 44.76
CA ASP A 22 -7.39 12.48 43.93
C ASP A 22 -8.80 11.92 43.67
N MET A 23 -9.74 12.83 43.43
CA MET A 23 -11.13 12.50 43.16
C MET A 23 -11.32 12.26 41.66
N VAL A 24 -11.17 11.00 41.24
CA VAL A 24 -11.64 10.60 39.91
C VAL A 24 -13.16 10.65 39.88
N HIS A 25 -13.69 11.65 39.17
CA HIS A 25 -15.10 11.73 38.80
C HIS A 25 -15.31 10.82 37.59
N LEU A 26 -15.73 9.57 37.84
CA LEU A 26 -16.26 8.73 36.77
C LEU A 26 -17.59 9.35 36.33
N LEU A 27 -17.57 10.05 35.21
CA LEU A 27 -18.80 10.52 34.56
C LEU A 27 -19.58 9.27 34.17
N LEU A 28 -20.76 9.07 34.77
CA LEU A 28 -21.72 8.12 34.23
C LEU A 28 -21.99 8.52 32.78
N PRO A 29 -21.94 7.59 31.81
CA PRO A 29 -22.22 7.92 30.42
C PRO A 29 -23.63 8.50 30.37
N ASN A 30 -23.73 9.81 30.16
CA ASN A 30 -24.99 10.54 30.19
C ASN A 30 -25.77 10.37 28.86
N ARG A 31 -25.39 9.38 28.06
CA ARG A 31 -25.95 9.06 26.74
C ARG A 31 -26.05 7.56 26.61
N ASP A 32 -27.25 7.09 26.27
CA ASP A 32 -27.46 5.72 25.81
C ASP A 32 -26.55 5.47 24.61
N PHE A 33 -25.86 4.32 24.60
CA PHE A 33 -25.05 3.91 23.48
C PHE A 33 -25.91 3.85 22.21
N LYS A 34 -25.40 4.45 21.13
CA LYS A 34 -26.00 4.34 19.80
C LYS A 34 -25.09 3.52 18.92
N PRO A 35 -25.62 2.54 18.15
CA PRO A 35 -24.83 1.80 17.20
C PRO A 35 -24.09 2.74 16.26
N ILE A 36 -22.77 2.57 16.20
CA ILE A 36 -21.84 3.32 15.38
C ILE A 36 -21.90 2.73 13.97
N PHE A 37 -22.23 3.56 12.98
CA PHE A 37 -22.12 3.17 11.57
C PHE A 37 -20.64 2.87 11.25
N ASN A 38 -20.36 1.70 10.66
CA ASN A 38 -18.99 1.33 10.30
C ASN A 38 -18.64 1.84 8.88
N PRO A 39 -17.81 2.89 8.75
CA PRO A 39 -17.51 3.44 7.43
C PRO A 39 -16.45 2.62 6.69
N TYR A 40 -15.64 1.83 7.40
CA TYR A 40 -14.43 1.19 6.88
C TYR A 40 -14.75 0.03 5.92
N LEU A 41 -14.06 0.01 4.77
CA LEU A 41 -14.30 -0.96 3.69
C LEU A 41 -12.96 -1.58 3.24
N PRO A 42 -12.40 -2.52 4.03
CA PRO A 42 -11.10 -3.09 3.75
C PRO A 42 -11.11 -3.85 2.42
N GLY A 43 -10.26 -3.40 1.49
CA GLY A 43 -9.88 -4.16 0.30
C GLY A 43 -10.59 -3.80 -1.00
N THR A 44 -11.59 -2.93 -0.96
CA THR A 44 -12.17 -2.29 -2.15
C THR A 44 -11.51 -0.93 -2.41
N PRO A 45 -11.18 -0.58 -3.67
CA PRO A 45 -10.79 0.79 -4.00
C PRO A 45 -11.85 1.79 -3.55
N LEU A 46 -11.41 2.92 -3.00
CA LEU A 46 -12.31 3.96 -2.53
C LEU A 46 -12.86 4.71 -3.74
N ARG A 47 -14.18 4.85 -3.79
CA ARG A 47 -14.84 5.70 -4.79
C ARG A 47 -14.43 7.17 -4.59
N SER A 48 -14.58 7.96 -5.65
CA SER A 48 -14.23 9.39 -5.70
C SER A 48 -14.92 10.23 -4.63
N ASN A 49 -16.12 9.83 -4.16
CA ASN A 49 -16.87 10.54 -3.12
C ASN A 49 -16.68 9.97 -1.70
N SER A 50 -15.80 8.98 -1.50
CA SER A 50 -15.59 8.39 -0.17
C SER A 50 -15.00 9.41 0.82
N ARG A 51 -15.44 9.37 2.07
CA ARG A 51 -14.85 10.19 3.16
C ARG A 51 -13.62 9.55 3.78
N LEU A 52 -13.22 8.36 3.32
CA LEU A 52 -12.10 7.58 3.86
C LEU A 52 -10.78 7.77 3.14
N PHE A 53 -10.68 8.77 2.26
CA PHE A 53 -9.43 9.06 1.57
C PHE A 53 -8.67 10.15 2.33
N TYR A 54 -7.48 9.79 2.79
CA TYR A 54 -6.63 10.62 3.63
C TYR A 54 -5.20 10.63 3.11
N GLY A 55 -4.53 11.76 3.26
CA GLY A 55 -3.18 11.96 2.79
C GLY A 55 -3.10 12.13 1.27
N ARG A 56 -1.87 11.94 0.75
CA ARG A 56 -1.52 12.01 -0.69
C ARG A 56 -1.46 13.42 -1.28
N GLU A 57 -1.56 14.46 -0.46
CA GLU A 57 -1.47 15.86 -0.91
C GLU A 57 -0.13 16.14 -1.60
N GLN A 58 0.97 15.63 -1.04
CA GLN A 58 2.31 15.75 -1.64
C GLN A 58 2.39 15.06 -3.01
N LEU A 59 1.74 13.90 -3.16
CA LEU A 59 1.70 13.17 -4.43
C LEU A 59 0.88 13.92 -5.48
N PHE A 60 -0.26 14.50 -5.11
CA PHE A 60 -1.04 15.33 -6.02
C PHE A 60 -0.30 16.59 -6.44
N SER A 61 0.39 17.26 -5.51
CA SER A 61 1.24 18.41 -5.83
C SER A 61 2.37 18.01 -6.78
N PHE A 62 3.08 16.90 -6.49
CA PHE A 62 4.11 16.37 -7.38
C PHE A 62 3.57 16.10 -8.79
N ILE A 63 2.38 15.49 -8.91
CA ILE A 63 1.76 15.25 -10.22
C ILE A 63 1.42 16.58 -10.91
N ALA A 64 0.80 17.52 -10.20
CA ALA A 64 0.43 18.82 -10.77
C ALA A 64 1.67 19.59 -11.27
N ASP A 65 2.75 19.60 -10.49
CA ASP A 65 3.99 20.34 -10.75
C ASP A 65 4.81 19.75 -11.91
N ASN A 66 4.68 18.43 -12.17
CA ASN A 66 5.52 17.73 -13.16
C ASN A 66 4.77 17.23 -14.40
N ALA A 67 3.45 17.02 -14.28
CA ALA A 67 2.60 16.67 -15.43
C ALA A 67 2.07 17.92 -16.15
N GLY A 68 1.92 19.04 -15.44
CA GLY A 68 1.50 20.33 -15.96
C GLY A 68 2.68 21.28 -16.16
N GLY A 69 2.69 22.05 -17.26
CA GLY A 69 3.73 23.07 -17.50
C GLY A 69 4.14 23.24 -18.96
N TRP A 70 4.60 24.46 -19.29
CA TRP A 70 4.98 24.88 -20.64
C TRP A 70 6.38 24.44 -21.10
N SER A 71 7.27 24.02 -20.19
CA SER A 71 8.69 23.84 -20.49
C SER A 71 9.23 22.41 -20.39
N GLN A 72 8.69 21.55 -19.51
CA GLN A 72 9.06 20.13 -19.44
C GLN A 72 7.87 19.29 -18.97
N ARG A 73 7.24 18.55 -19.89
CA ARG A 73 6.24 17.53 -19.56
C ARG A 73 6.98 16.23 -19.28
N ASN A 74 7.08 15.88 -18.00
CA ASN A 74 7.75 14.65 -17.61
C ASN A 74 6.78 13.49 -17.67
N VAL A 75 7.27 12.34 -18.14
CA VAL A 75 6.57 11.08 -17.96
C VAL A 75 6.69 10.72 -16.49
N LEU A 76 5.58 10.43 -15.83
CA LEU A 76 5.58 10.05 -14.42
C LEU A 76 5.38 8.55 -14.27
N ILE A 77 6.11 7.97 -13.34
CA ILE A 77 5.98 6.58 -12.96
C ILE A 77 5.65 6.52 -11.47
N LEU A 78 4.48 5.97 -11.15
CA LEU A 78 4.03 5.80 -9.78
C LEU A 78 4.14 4.32 -9.40
N ILE A 79 4.97 4.02 -8.41
CA ILE A 79 5.20 2.65 -7.96
C ILE A 79 4.65 2.49 -6.55
N GLY A 80 3.86 1.45 -6.34
CA GLY A 80 3.37 1.14 -5.01
C GLY A 80 3.06 -0.34 -4.84
N GLN A 81 3.16 -0.81 -3.61
CA GLN A 81 2.79 -2.18 -3.27
C GLN A 81 1.28 -2.43 -3.46
N ARG A 82 0.88 -3.70 -3.49
CA ARG A 82 -0.54 -4.05 -3.54
C ARG A 82 -1.22 -3.52 -2.27
N ARG A 83 -2.44 -2.98 -2.40
CA ARG A 83 -3.24 -2.46 -1.28
C ARG A 83 -2.71 -1.18 -0.60
N THR A 84 -1.77 -0.45 -1.21
CA THR A 84 -1.36 0.89 -0.74
C THR A 84 -2.29 2.03 -1.19
N GLY A 85 -3.38 1.71 -1.89
CA GLY A 85 -4.39 2.69 -2.30
C GLY A 85 -4.12 3.37 -3.64
N LYS A 86 -3.25 2.80 -4.50
CA LYS A 86 -2.96 3.30 -5.85
C LYS A 86 -4.22 3.68 -6.63
N THR A 87 -5.07 2.71 -6.95
CA THR A 87 -6.32 2.93 -7.69
C THR A 87 -7.22 3.98 -7.03
N SER A 88 -7.35 3.96 -5.68
CA SER A 88 -8.12 4.97 -4.94
C SER A 88 -7.58 6.39 -5.13
N THR A 89 -6.25 6.55 -5.24
CA THR A 89 -5.59 7.83 -5.53
C THR A 89 -5.85 8.27 -6.97
N LEU A 90 -5.73 7.36 -7.94
CA LEU A 90 -5.91 7.70 -9.36
C LEU A 90 -7.33 8.15 -9.68
N LEU A 91 -8.34 7.49 -9.09
CA LEU A 91 -9.75 7.86 -9.24
C LEU A 91 -10.09 9.25 -8.63
N ARG A 92 -9.16 9.88 -7.92
CA ARG A 92 -9.32 11.21 -7.30
C ARG A 92 -8.52 12.30 -7.97
N LEU A 93 -7.72 11.99 -8.99
CA LEU A 93 -6.91 12.98 -9.68
C LEU A 93 -7.77 14.13 -10.20
N GLY A 94 -8.94 13.85 -10.77
CA GLY A 94 -9.84 14.89 -11.29
C GLY A 94 -10.39 15.86 -10.23
N GLN A 95 -10.29 15.55 -8.94
CA GLN A 95 -10.74 16.42 -7.85
C GLN A 95 -9.61 17.25 -7.24
N HIS A 96 -8.34 16.85 -7.46
CA HIS A 96 -7.18 17.44 -6.78
C HIS A 96 -6.18 18.08 -7.75
N LEU A 97 -6.24 17.72 -9.04
CA LEU A 97 -5.42 18.36 -10.05
C LEU A 97 -6.05 19.69 -10.52
N PRO A 98 -5.22 20.64 -10.96
CA PRO A 98 -5.68 21.87 -11.60
C PRO A 98 -6.59 21.62 -12.82
N ASP A 99 -7.46 22.59 -13.12
CA ASP A 99 -8.42 22.49 -14.24
C ASP A 99 -7.75 22.37 -15.61
N ASP A 100 -6.51 22.84 -15.77
CA ASP A 100 -5.73 22.69 -17.01
C ASP A 100 -5.07 21.32 -17.16
N LEU A 101 -5.28 20.39 -16.22
CA LEU A 101 -4.94 18.98 -16.35
C LEU A 101 -6.22 18.15 -16.37
N LEU A 102 -6.48 17.46 -17.48
CA LEU A 102 -7.61 16.52 -17.60
C LEU A 102 -7.11 15.09 -17.46
N PRO A 103 -7.25 14.44 -16.28
CA PRO A 103 -6.87 13.05 -16.09
C PRO A 103 -7.88 12.11 -16.77
N VAL A 104 -7.36 11.18 -17.56
CA VAL A 104 -8.09 10.05 -18.15
C VAL A 104 -7.56 8.78 -17.52
N TYR A 105 -8.39 8.13 -16.71
CA TYR A 105 -8.03 6.88 -16.04
C TYR A 105 -8.21 5.68 -16.99
N ILE A 106 -7.17 4.86 -17.08
CA ILE A 106 -7.10 3.69 -17.97
C ILE A 106 -6.67 2.49 -17.13
N ASP A 107 -7.59 1.56 -16.87
CA ASP A 107 -7.27 0.28 -16.22
C ASP A 107 -6.78 -0.71 -17.28
N CYS A 108 -5.46 -0.93 -17.33
CA CYS A 108 -4.84 -1.77 -18.35
C CYS A 108 -5.22 -3.25 -18.23
N GLN A 109 -5.65 -3.72 -17.05
CA GLN A 109 -6.12 -5.11 -16.88
C GLN A 109 -7.50 -5.33 -17.49
N SER A 110 -8.28 -4.26 -17.66
CA SER A 110 -9.61 -4.34 -18.29
C SER A 110 -9.55 -4.30 -19.83
N LEU A 111 -8.38 -3.97 -20.39
CA LEU A 111 -8.18 -3.85 -21.84
C LEU A 111 -7.77 -5.18 -22.47
N GLY A 112 -7.87 -5.27 -23.81
CA GLY A 112 -7.41 -6.44 -24.55
C GLY A 112 -8.44 -7.57 -24.65
N VAL A 113 -9.71 -7.31 -24.33
CA VAL A 113 -10.82 -8.25 -24.61
C VAL A 113 -10.94 -8.52 -26.10
N SER A 114 -10.77 -7.48 -26.92
CA SER A 114 -10.69 -7.58 -28.38
C SER A 114 -9.24 -7.37 -28.81
N PRO A 115 -8.69 -8.22 -29.70
CA PRO A 115 -7.30 -8.14 -30.10
C PRO A 115 -7.02 -6.98 -31.05
N GLY A 116 -5.76 -6.50 -31.02
CA GLY A 116 -5.22 -5.52 -31.95
C GLY A 116 -5.26 -4.07 -31.47
N MET A 117 -4.39 -3.24 -32.05
CA MET A 117 -4.27 -1.82 -31.73
C MET A 117 -5.56 -1.03 -32.03
N GLY A 118 -6.32 -1.44 -33.04
CA GLY A 118 -7.59 -0.77 -33.41
C GLY A 118 -8.62 -0.84 -32.29
N ALA A 119 -8.81 -2.02 -31.70
CA ALA A 119 -9.72 -2.19 -30.57
C ALA A 119 -9.22 -1.42 -29.34
N LEU A 120 -7.92 -1.51 -29.03
CA LEU A 120 -7.32 -0.81 -27.91
C LEU A 120 -7.52 0.72 -28.00
N PHE A 121 -7.22 1.34 -29.14
CA PHE A 121 -7.36 2.79 -29.29
C PHE A 121 -8.81 3.25 -29.36
N HIS A 122 -9.71 2.41 -29.88
CA HIS A 122 -11.15 2.67 -29.79
C HIS A 122 -11.60 2.68 -28.32
N ASP A 123 -11.18 1.72 -27.49
CA ASP A 123 -11.51 1.68 -26.06
C ASP A 123 -10.92 2.90 -25.32
N MET A 124 -9.67 3.26 -25.62
CA MET A 124 -9.07 4.49 -25.07
C MET A 124 -9.81 5.76 -25.51
N ALA A 125 -10.31 5.82 -26.75
CA ALA A 125 -11.09 6.95 -27.24
C ALA A 125 -12.42 7.11 -26.48
N TRP A 126 -13.08 5.99 -26.15
CA TRP A 126 -14.24 6.00 -25.25
C TRP A 126 -13.91 6.52 -23.86
N LEU A 127 -12.80 6.07 -23.26
CA LEU A 127 -12.36 6.58 -21.94
C LEU A 127 -12.07 8.08 -21.96
N ILE A 128 -11.48 8.59 -23.05
CA ILE A 128 -11.26 10.03 -23.25
C ILE A 128 -12.60 10.77 -23.40
N SER A 129 -13.53 10.22 -24.18
CA SER A 129 -14.88 10.78 -24.34
C SER A 129 -15.63 10.86 -23.01
N ASP A 130 -15.57 9.82 -22.19
CA ASP A 130 -16.18 9.80 -20.86
C ASP A 130 -15.58 10.87 -19.95
N ALA A 131 -14.25 11.05 -19.98
CA ALA A 131 -13.56 12.08 -19.21
C ALA A 131 -13.93 13.50 -19.66
N LEU A 132 -14.15 13.72 -20.96
CA LEU A 132 -14.67 14.97 -21.50
C LEU A 132 -16.11 15.22 -21.05
N GLY A 133 -16.95 14.18 -21.04
CA GLY A 133 -18.35 14.27 -20.60
C GLY A 133 -18.49 14.73 -19.15
N LEU A 134 -17.52 14.41 -18.28
CA LEU A 134 -17.48 14.95 -16.91
C LEU A 134 -17.28 16.47 -16.83
N ARG A 135 -16.87 17.10 -17.93
CA ARG A 135 -16.73 18.56 -18.09
C ARG A 135 -17.77 19.16 -19.05
N ASP A 136 -18.87 18.43 -19.30
CA ASP A 136 -19.92 18.82 -20.23
C ASP A 136 -19.40 19.06 -21.67
N LEU A 137 -18.33 18.34 -22.06
CA LEU A 137 -17.77 18.34 -23.40
C LEU A 137 -18.10 17.03 -24.11
N GLU A 138 -18.61 17.11 -25.32
CA GLU A 138 -18.98 15.94 -26.12
C GLU A 138 -18.05 15.80 -27.34
N ILE A 139 -17.63 14.56 -27.59
CA ILE A 139 -16.92 14.17 -28.81
C ILE A 139 -17.51 12.87 -29.33
N GLU A 140 -17.70 12.79 -30.65
CA GLU A 140 -18.12 11.54 -31.28
C GLU A 140 -16.92 10.61 -31.43
N VAL A 141 -17.02 9.39 -30.88
CA VAL A 141 -16.03 8.34 -31.09
C VAL A 141 -16.36 7.61 -32.39
N PRO A 142 -15.46 7.60 -33.40
CA PRO A 142 -15.68 6.88 -34.65
C PRO A 142 -15.95 5.38 -34.42
N PRO A 143 -16.72 4.71 -35.29
CA PRO A 143 -17.07 3.32 -35.10
C PRO A 143 -15.83 2.40 -35.26
N PRO A 144 -15.83 1.20 -34.66
CA PRO A 144 -14.66 0.33 -34.56
C PRO A 144 -13.94 0.05 -35.90
N GLU A 145 -14.68 0.00 -37.01
CA GLU A 145 -14.15 -0.31 -38.34
C GLU A 145 -13.10 0.72 -38.80
N VAL A 146 -13.26 2.00 -38.41
CA VAL A 146 -12.33 3.07 -38.76
C VAL A 146 -10.96 2.83 -38.10
N TRP A 147 -10.98 2.40 -36.84
CA TRP A 147 -9.79 2.13 -36.05
C TRP A 147 -9.03 0.90 -36.52
N GLN A 148 -9.69 -0.07 -37.14
CA GLN A 148 -9.01 -1.27 -37.68
C GLN A 148 -8.18 -0.96 -38.93
N VAL A 149 -8.54 0.08 -39.69
CA VAL A 149 -7.85 0.43 -40.95
C VAL A 149 -6.56 1.20 -40.70
N ASP A 150 -6.59 2.22 -39.84
CA ASP A 150 -5.40 3.01 -39.45
C ASP A 150 -5.46 3.35 -37.95
N PRO A 151 -5.17 2.39 -37.06
CA PRO A 151 -5.30 2.59 -35.61
C PRO A 151 -4.51 3.79 -35.09
N THR A 152 -3.24 3.87 -35.48
CA THR A 152 -2.30 4.87 -34.97
C THR A 152 -2.59 6.24 -35.58
N GLY A 153 -2.94 6.30 -36.87
CA GLY A 153 -3.30 7.54 -37.52
C GLY A 153 -4.64 8.10 -37.06
N GLU A 154 -5.64 7.26 -36.85
CA GLU A 154 -6.93 7.69 -36.31
C GLU A 154 -6.74 8.25 -34.90
N PHE A 155 -6.04 7.53 -34.02
CA PHE A 155 -5.79 8.00 -32.66
C PHE A 155 -4.96 9.29 -32.62
N GLN A 156 -3.75 9.27 -33.17
CA GLN A 156 -2.79 10.38 -33.01
C GLN A 156 -3.12 11.60 -33.88
N ARG A 157 -3.50 11.38 -35.15
CA ARG A 157 -3.57 12.47 -36.14
C ARG A 157 -4.97 13.04 -36.32
N ARG A 158 -6.02 12.34 -35.86
CA ARG A 158 -7.42 12.79 -36.00
C ARG A 158 -8.08 12.98 -34.65
N PHE A 159 -8.17 11.91 -33.84
CA PHE A 159 -8.91 11.93 -32.60
C PHE A 159 -8.29 12.84 -31.53
N ILE A 160 -7.00 12.70 -31.23
CA ILE A 160 -6.33 13.57 -30.23
C ILE A 160 -6.39 15.07 -30.61
N PRO A 161 -6.13 15.49 -31.86
CA PRO A 161 -6.33 16.87 -32.27
C PRO A 161 -7.78 17.36 -32.12
N ALA A 162 -8.78 16.52 -32.42
CA ALA A 162 -10.19 16.86 -32.24
C ALA A 162 -10.52 17.05 -30.75
N VAL A 163 -10.05 16.16 -29.88
CA VAL A 163 -10.16 16.31 -28.41
C VAL A 163 -9.54 17.62 -27.95
N LYS A 164 -8.31 17.92 -28.38
CA LYS A 164 -7.60 19.15 -28.00
C LYS A 164 -8.31 20.42 -28.48
N ALA A 165 -9.01 20.38 -29.61
CA ALA A 165 -9.77 21.53 -30.12
C ALA A 165 -11.00 21.86 -29.26
N LEU A 166 -11.52 20.88 -28.51
CA LEU A 166 -12.64 21.06 -27.56
C LEU A 166 -12.17 21.58 -26.20
N LEU A 167 -10.91 21.29 -25.83
CA LEU A 167 -10.36 21.67 -24.53
C LEU A 167 -9.96 23.16 -24.49
N PRO A 168 -10.02 23.80 -23.32
CA PRO A 168 -9.49 25.15 -23.14
C PRO A 168 -8.02 25.26 -23.58
N PRO A 169 -7.57 26.46 -23.99
CA PRO A 169 -6.18 26.69 -24.32
C PRO A 169 -5.26 26.26 -23.17
N ASN A 170 -4.16 25.58 -23.51
CA ASN A 170 -3.15 25.06 -22.58
C ASN A 170 -3.58 23.89 -21.70
N THR A 171 -4.79 23.34 -21.87
CA THR A 171 -5.15 22.10 -21.19
C THR A 171 -4.31 20.93 -21.69
N THR A 172 -3.79 20.15 -20.76
CA THR A 172 -3.04 18.92 -21.02
C THR A 172 -3.91 17.72 -20.67
N LEU A 173 -4.05 16.80 -21.63
CA LEU A 173 -4.70 15.52 -21.44
C LEU A 173 -3.71 14.57 -20.77
N LEU A 174 -4.01 14.17 -19.54
CA LEU A 174 -3.16 13.34 -18.69
C LEU A 174 -3.66 11.89 -18.74
N LEU A 175 -2.99 11.04 -19.52
CA LEU A 175 -3.33 9.62 -19.64
C LEU A 175 -2.72 8.84 -18.47
N VAL A 176 -3.57 8.23 -17.66
CA VAL A 176 -3.20 7.55 -16.41
C VAL A 176 -3.42 6.05 -16.57
N PHE A 177 -2.35 5.32 -16.80
CA PHE A 177 -2.36 3.87 -17.01
C PHE A 177 -2.14 3.14 -15.68
N ASP A 178 -3.20 2.55 -15.11
CA ASP A 178 -3.10 1.67 -13.93
C ASP A 178 -2.77 0.24 -14.34
N GLU A 179 -2.01 -0.46 -13.50
CA GLU A 179 -1.53 -1.83 -13.72
C GLU A 179 -0.89 -2.03 -15.11
N PHE A 180 -0.02 -1.10 -15.50
CA PHE A 180 0.55 -1.00 -16.85
C PHE A 180 1.34 -2.25 -17.31
N GLU A 181 1.83 -3.06 -16.37
CA GLU A 181 2.44 -4.38 -16.59
C GLU A 181 1.52 -5.34 -17.38
N ALA A 182 0.20 -5.10 -17.37
CA ALA A 182 -0.77 -5.89 -18.14
C ALA A 182 -0.47 -5.88 -19.65
N PHE A 183 0.08 -4.79 -20.19
CA PHE A 183 0.42 -4.71 -21.61
C PHE A 183 1.54 -5.65 -22.04
N GLU A 184 2.46 -6.03 -21.13
CA GLU A 184 3.45 -7.06 -21.46
C GLU A 184 2.76 -8.38 -21.77
N ASN A 185 1.84 -8.81 -20.90
CA ASN A 185 1.10 -10.05 -21.11
C ASN A 185 0.30 -9.99 -22.42
N LEU A 186 -0.32 -8.86 -22.74
CA LEU A 186 -1.06 -8.71 -24.01
C LEU A 186 -0.15 -8.84 -25.24
N VAL A 187 1.10 -8.42 -25.17
CA VAL A 187 2.07 -8.58 -26.26
C VAL A 187 2.61 -10.02 -26.32
N GLU A 188 2.92 -10.61 -25.17
CA GLU A 188 3.36 -12.01 -25.07
C GLU A 188 2.29 -12.99 -25.57
N ASP A 189 1.03 -12.73 -25.26
CA ASP A 189 -0.13 -13.50 -25.70
C ASP A 189 -0.51 -13.23 -27.17
N GLY A 190 0.18 -12.31 -27.85
CA GLY A 190 -0.06 -11.97 -29.25
C GLY A 190 -1.35 -11.17 -29.50
N ILE A 191 -1.99 -10.66 -28.46
CA ILE A 191 -3.18 -9.79 -28.53
C ILE A 191 -2.78 -8.42 -29.08
N LEU A 192 -1.60 -7.91 -28.70
CA LEU A 192 -1.02 -6.68 -29.21
C LEU A 192 0.31 -6.93 -29.93
N PRO A 193 0.62 -6.17 -31.00
CA PRO A 193 1.90 -6.29 -31.66
C PRO A 193 3.02 -5.65 -30.82
N PRO A 194 4.27 -6.16 -30.87
CA PRO A 194 5.41 -5.58 -30.15
C PRO A 194 5.68 -4.10 -30.49
N THR A 195 5.25 -3.64 -31.67
CA THR A 195 5.35 -2.24 -32.11
C THR A 195 4.52 -1.27 -31.27
N PHE A 196 3.59 -1.76 -30.45
CA PHE A 196 2.77 -0.95 -29.53
C PHE A 196 3.63 -0.05 -28.64
N PHE A 197 4.67 -0.60 -28.01
CA PHE A 197 5.53 0.19 -27.11
C PHE A 197 6.35 1.25 -27.85
N SER A 198 6.79 0.95 -29.07
CA SER A 198 7.45 1.94 -29.94
C SER A 198 6.52 3.10 -30.28
N PHE A 199 5.23 2.81 -30.48
CA PHE A 199 4.23 3.85 -30.71
C PHE A 199 3.90 4.66 -29.45
N MET A 200 3.75 4.03 -28.27
CA MET A 200 3.60 4.74 -27.00
C MET A 200 4.76 5.71 -26.75
N ARG A 201 5.99 5.26 -27.01
CA ARG A 201 7.18 6.12 -26.94
C ARG A 201 7.07 7.34 -27.86
N HIS A 202 6.69 7.10 -29.11
CA HIS A 202 6.50 8.17 -30.08
C HIS A 202 5.45 9.17 -29.60
N LEU A 203 4.34 8.70 -29.01
CA LEU A 203 3.33 9.59 -28.43
C LEU A 203 3.91 10.45 -27.31
N MET A 204 4.66 9.85 -26.38
CA MET A 204 5.27 10.56 -25.25
C MET A 204 6.27 11.64 -25.70
N GLN A 205 7.01 11.41 -26.78
CA GLN A 205 8.05 12.32 -27.25
C GLN A 205 7.54 13.43 -28.18
N HIS A 206 6.47 13.16 -28.94
CA HIS A 206 6.06 14.04 -30.05
C HIS A 206 4.63 14.58 -29.93
N SER A 207 3.85 14.15 -28.94
CA SER A 207 2.46 14.62 -28.79
C SER A 207 2.37 15.77 -27.81
N GLU A 208 2.34 16.99 -28.34
CA GLU A 208 2.06 18.17 -27.53
C GLU A 208 0.66 18.09 -26.92
N GLY A 209 0.51 18.52 -25.67
CA GLY A 209 -0.76 18.52 -24.95
C GLY A 209 -1.14 17.15 -24.38
N LEU A 210 -0.30 16.13 -24.54
CA LEU A 210 -0.42 14.87 -23.81
C LEU A 210 0.61 14.79 -22.69
N SER A 211 0.21 14.20 -21.58
CA SER A 211 1.09 13.81 -20.47
C SER A 211 0.71 12.41 -20.01
N PHE A 212 1.66 11.70 -19.38
CA PHE A 212 1.56 10.27 -19.12
C PHE A 212 1.92 9.95 -17.68
N ILE A 213 1.05 9.18 -17.03
CA ILE A 213 1.33 8.54 -15.75
C ILE A 213 1.22 7.03 -15.97
N PHE A 214 2.29 6.30 -15.65
CA PHE A 214 2.29 4.84 -15.60
C PHE A 214 2.30 4.39 -14.15
N VAL A 215 1.33 3.58 -13.76
CA VAL A 215 1.19 3.06 -12.40
C VAL A 215 1.33 1.56 -12.42
N GLY A 216 2.12 1.05 -11.47
CA GLY A 216 2.40 -0.38 -11.40
C GLY A 216 2.96 -0.83 -10.07
N SER A 217 3.37 -2.09 -10.05
CA SER A 217 4.18 -2.65 -8.99
C SER A 217 5.67 -2.39 -9.28
N ARG A 218 6.56 -2.94 -8.46
CA ARG A 218 8.01 -2.85 -8.70
C ARG A 218 8.49 -3.58 -9.93
N ARG A 219 7.72 -4.51 -10.49
CA ARG A 219 8.10 -5.15 -11.75
C ARG A 219 8.36 -4.10 -12.83
N LEU A 220 7.65 -2.97 -12.78
CA LEU A 220 7.88 -1.84 -13.67
C LEU A 220 9.27 -1.19 -13.52
N GLU A 221 9.91 -1.23 -12.33
CA GLU A 221 11.33 -0.84 -12.14
C GLU A 221 12.30 -1.93 -12.64
N GLU A 222 11.93 -3.22 -12.50
CA GLU A 222 12.77 -4.38 -12.82
C GLU A 222 12.71 -4.80 -14.30
N MET A 223 11.72 -4.32 -15.04
CA MET A 223 11.50 -4.54 -16.47
C MET A 223 12.68 -3.95 -17.27
N SER A 224 13.69 -4.78 -17.47
CA SER A 224 15.03 -4.43 -17.95
C SER A 224 15.35 -4.90 -19.38
N ALA A 225 14.37 -5.38 -20.15
CA ALA A 225 14.62 -5.83 -21.52
C ALA A 225 14.24 -4.75 -22.55
N ASP A 226 15.26 -4.09 -23.11
CA ASP A 226 15.37 -3.22 -24.32
C ASP A 226 14.25 -2.23 -24.72
N TYR A 227 12.97 -2.57 -24.57
CA TYR A 227 11.82 -1.73 -24.89
C TYR A 227 11.54 -0.69 -23.79
N TRP A 228 11.76 -1.04 -22.52
CA TRP A 228 11.37 -0.25 -21.36
C TRP A 228 12.42 0.78 -20.92
N SER A 229 13.70 0.41 -20.99
CA SER A 229 14.81 1.27 -20.57
C SER A 229 14.79 2.61 -21.30
N VAL A 230 14.41 2.62 -22.58
CA VAL A 230 14.38 3.85 -23.38
C VAL A 230 13.09 4.66 -23.21
N LEU A 231 11.99 4.02 -22.79
CA LEU A 231 10.74 4.71 -22.40
C LEU A 231 10.92 5.48 -21.10
N PHE A 232 11.69 4.94 -20.16
CA PHE A 232 11.74 5.42 -18.78
C PHE A 232 13.00 6.21 -18.40
N ASN A 233 13.99 6.33 -19.29
CA ASN A 233 15.19 7.15 -19.04
C ASN A 233 14.91 8.64 -18.80
N ILE A 234 13.72 9.14 -19.16
CA ILE A 234 13.32 10.56 -19.01
C ILE A 234 12.18 10.67 -17.96
N ALA A 235 11.78 9.56 -17.34
CA ALA A 235 10.66 9.54 -16.42
C ALA A 235 11.06 9.97 -15.00
N LEU A 236 10.14 10.65 -14.31
CA LEU A 236 10.23 10.90 -12.88
C LEU A 236 9.49 9.80 -12.12
N TYR A 237 10.13 9.29 -11.08
CA TYR A 237 9.62 8.21 -10.25
C TYR A 237 9.12 8.74 -8.93
N GLU A 238 7.92 8.33 -8.52
CA GLU A 238 7.36 8.66 -7.22
C GLU A 238 6.71 7.41 -6.58
N ARG A 239 6.87 7.26 -5.27
CA ARG A 239 6.41 6.05 -4.56
C ARG A 239 5.09 6.27 -3.83
N ILE A 240 4.10 5.43 -4.15
CA ILE A 240 2.84 5.34 -3.38
C ILE A 240 3.05 4.35 -2.22
N THR A 241 3.68 4.85 -1.16
CA THR A 241 3.95 4.13 0.11
C THR A 241 2.77 4.21 1.09
N TYR A 242 2.98 3.87 2.36
CA TYR A 242 1.99 3.90 3.44
C TYR A 242 1.58 5.35 3.79
N LEU A 243 0.52 5.48 4.59
CA LEU A 243 0.11 6.79 5.09
C LEU A 243 1.13 7.30 6.10
N SER A 244 1.30 8.62 6.14
CA SER A 244 1.97 9.25 7.28
C SER A 244 1.19 8.96 8.56
N GLU A 245 1.87 9.01 9.70
CA GLU A 245 1.26 8.84 11.01
C GLU A 245 0.06 9.79 11.21
N GLU A 246 0.23 11.06 10.86
CA GLU A 246 -0.84 12.06 10.88
C GLU A 246 -2.06 11.64 10.02
N SER A 247 -1.82 11.23 8.78
CA SER A 247 -2.90 10.81 7.87
C SER A 247 -3.59 9.53 8.36
N ALA A 248 -2.83 8.61 8.95
CA ALA A 248 -3.36 7.38 9.52
C ALA A 248 -4.23 7.67 10.76
N ILE A 249 -3.78 8.53 11.68
CA ILE A 249 -4.57 8.95 12.86
C ILE A 249 -5.87 9.61 12.43
N ARG A 250 -5.83 10.50 11.42
CA ARG A 250 -7.03 11.13 10.87
C ARG A 250 -8.00 10.11 10.28
N LEU A 251 -7.50 9.14 9.51
CA LEU A 251 -8.31 8.02 9.00
C LEU A 251 -8.92 7.15 10.12
N ILE A 252 -8.22 6.95 11.23
CA ILE A 252 -8.69 6.16 12.37
C ILE A 252 -9.79 6.90 13.15
N THR A 253 -9.66 8.22 13.31
CA THR A 253 -10.46 8.98 14.29
C THR A 253 -11.62 9.75 13.65
N GLU A 254 -11.40 10.48 12.56
CA GLU A 254 -12.40 11.38 11.98
C GLU A 254 -13.67 10.68 11.45
N PRO A 255 -13.60 9.51 10.77
CA PRO A 255 -14.80 8.91 10.17
C PRO A 255 -15.85 8.42 11.16
N VAL A 256 -15.45 8.21 12.42
CA VAL A 256 -16.30 7.68 13.49
C VAL A 256 -16.52 8.68 14.62
N ALA A 257 -15.91 9.87 14.53
CA ALA A 257 -16.13 10.94 15.48
C ALA A 257 -17.55 11.54 15.34
N PRO A 258 -18.19 11.96 16.45
CA PRO A 258 -17.72 11.88 17.84
C PRO A 258 -18.14 10.59 18.56
N ASP A 259 -18.71 9.61 17.85
CA ASP A 259 -19.40 8.46 18.45
C ASP A 259 -18.44 7.38 18.97
N LEU A 260 -17.22 7.30 18.41
CA LEU A 260 -16.15 6.43 18.86
C LEU A 260 -14.86 7.23 19.09
N ILE A 261 -14.29 7.13 20.29
CA ILE A 261 -13.06 7.80 20.70
C ILE A 261 -12.01 6.74 21.01
N TYR A 262 -10.76 6.99 20.62
CA TYR A 262 -9.62 6.11 20.87
C TYR A 262 -8.72 6.73 21.95
N ASP A 263 -8.21 5.91 22.86
CA ASP A 263 -7.13 6.33 23.73
C ASP A 263 -5.77 6.39 22.98
N ASP A 264 -4.82 7.16 23.51
CA ASP A 264 -3.52 7.36 22.86
C ASP A 264 -2.75 6.05 22.69
N LEU A 265 -2.84 5.14 23.68
CA LEU A 265 -2.17 3.83 23.63
C LEU A 265 -2.78 2.89 22.57
N ALA A 266 -4.07 3.03 22.28
CA ALA A 266 -4.77 2.31 21.23
C ALA A 266 -4.33 2.84 19.88
N LEU A 267 -4.26 4.17 19.71
CA LEU A 267 -3.74 4.79 18.48
C LEU A 267 -2.30 4.33 18.21
N ASP A 268 -1.43 4.42 19.21
CA ASP A 268 -0.05 3.92 19.12
C ASP A 268 -0.01 2.44 18.74
N LYS A 269 -0.83 1.60 19.37
CA LYS A 269 -0.88 0.17 19.06
C LYS A 269 -1.38 -0.09 17.64
N ILE A 270 -2.41 0.61 17.19
CA ILE A 270 -2.94 0.50 15.82
C ILE A 270 -1.85 0.89 14.82
N LEU A 271 -1.14 2.00 15.05
CA LEU A 271 -0.06 2.44 14.19
C LEU A 271 1.08 1.42 14.12
N ARG A 272 1.49 0.85 15.25
CA ARG A 272 2.54 -0.20 15.29
C ARG A 272 2.15 -1.46 14.53
N VAL A 273 0.93 -1.96 14.72
CA VAL A 273 0.50 -3.21 14.07
C VAL A 273 0.21 -3.02 12.58
N THR A 274 -0.14 -1.81 12.15
CA THR A 274 -0.51 -1.51 10.75
C THR A 274 0.57 -0.81 9.94
N ALA A 275 1.54 -0.15 10.59
CA ALA A 275 2.55 0.72 9.98
C ALA A 275 1.99 1.88 9.12
N GLY A 276 0.73 2.29 9.35
CA GLY A 276 0.04 3.22 8.46
C GLY A 276 -0.35 2.64 7.10
N HIS A 277 -0.23 1.32 6.91
CA HIS A 277 -0.63 0.67 5.66
C HIS A 277 -2.16 0.80 5.45
N PRO A 278 -2.64 1.44 4.37
CA PRO A 278 -4.06 1.79 4.21
C PRO A 278 -5.05 0.64 4.42
N TYR A 279 -4.77 -0.52 3.82
CA TYR A 279 -5.62 -1.70 4.00
C TYR A 279 -5.64 -2.23 5.44
N PHE A 280 -4.48 -2.32 6.11
CA PHE A 280 -4.44 -2.81 7.49
C PHE A 280 -5.05 -1.81 8.47
N VAL A 281 -4.88 -0.50 8.26
CA VAL A 281 -5.58 0.52 9.05
C VAL A 281 -7.09 0.34 8.94
N GLN A 282 -7.63 0.25 7.71
CA GLN A 282 -9.07 0.03 7.53
C GLN A 282 -9.55 -1.31 8.09
N LEU A 283 -8.76 -2.38 8.00
CA LEU A 283 -9.08 -3.70 8.54
C LEU A 283 -9.20 -3.65 10.07
N VAL A 284 -8.23 -3.01 10.73
CA VAL A 284 -8.18 -2.83 12.18
C VAL A 284 -9.37 -1.99 12.64
N CYS A 285 -9.60 -0.84 12.02
CA CYS A 285 -10.72 0.03 12.36
C CYS A 285 -12.08 -0.65 12.12
N TYR A 286 -12.21 -1.42 11.05
CA TYR A 286 -13.43 -2.20 10.78
C TYR A 286 -13.75 -3.17 11.92
N ALA A 287 -12.76 -3.94 12.39
CA ALA A 287 -12.92 -4.87 13.50
C ALA A 287 -13.22 -4.15 14.82
N LEU A 288 -12.55 -3.03 15.09
CA LEU A 288 -12.75 -2.25 16.31
C LEU A 288 -14.15 -1.63 16.40
N VAL A 289 -14.67 -1.05 15.31
CA VAL A 289 -16.05 -0.52 15.29
C VAL A 289 -17.08 -1.63 15.49
N LYS A 290 -16.85 -2.81 14.89
CA LYS A 290 -17.72 -3.97 15.10
C LYS A 290 -17.75 -4.39 16.56
N ARG A 291 -16.58 -4.54 17.20
CA ARG A 291 -16.48 -4.85 18.63
C ARG A 291 -17.10 -3.78 19.52
N ALA A 292 -16.85 -2.51 19.24
CA ALA A 292 -17.42 -1.39 20.00
C ALA A 292 -18.96 -1.43 20.00
N ASN A 293 -19.56 -1.80 18.87
CA ASN A 293 -21.01 -2.03 18.76
C ASN A 293 -21.50 -3.25 19.54
N GLU A 294 -20.74 -4.35 19.55
CA GLU A 294 -21.09 -5.56 20.31
C GLU A 294 -21.03 -5.33 21.83
N GLU A 295 -20.07 -4.51 22.28
CA GLU A 295 -19.86 -4.20 23.70
C GLU A 295 -20.63 -2.96 24.18
N GLY A 296 -21.23 -2.21 23.25
CA GLY A 296 -21.97 -0.99 23.56
C GLY A 296 -21.09 0.14 24.10
N THR A 297 -19.85 0.24 23.61
CA THR A 297 -18.86 1.24 24.06
C THR A 297 -18.55 2.27 22.97
N GLY A 298 -18.45 3.54 23.35
CA GLY A 298 -17.94 4.63 22.50
C GLY A 298 -16.47 4.94 22.73
N TYR A 299 -15.74 4.06 23.43
CA TYR A 299 -14.34 4.26 23.79
C TYR A 299 -13.52 3.00 23.52
N VAL A 300 -12.39 3.14 22.82
CA VAL A 300 -11.48 2.06 22.44
C VAL A 300 -10.17 2.21 23.20
N THR A 301 -9.76 1.15 23.87
CA THR A 301 -8.48 1.07 24.59
C THR A 301 -7.48 0.15 23.91
N ILE A 302 -6.21 0.22 24.33
CA ILE A 302 -5.20 -0.76 23.92
C ILE A 302 -5.62 -2.22 24.18
N SER A 303 -6.42 -2.46 25.23
CA SER A 303 -6.95 -3.80 25.54
C SER A 303 -7.90 -4.29 24.47
N ASP A 304 -8.71 -3.40 23.90
CA ASP A 304 -9.65 -3.72 22.81
C ASP A 304 -8.92 -4.02 21.50
N VAL A 305 -7.84 -3.27 21.21
CA VAL A 305 -6.95 -3.56 20.09
C VAL A 305 -6.33 -4.95 20.24
N ASN A 306 -5.80 -5.29 21.41
CA ASN A 306 -5.22 -6.61 21.66
C ASN A 306 -6.25 -7.74 21.58
N ALA A 307 -7.46 -7.53 22.09
CA ALA A 307 -8.54 -8.51 22.06
C ALA A 307 -9.01 -8.83 20.64
N THR A 308 -8.88 -7.88 19.70
CA THR A 308 -9.33 -8.00 18.31
C THR A 308 -8.27 -8.49 17.34
N LEU A 309 -7.00 -8.62 17.75
CA LEU A 309 -5.91 -9.07 16.86
C LEU A 309 -6.22 -10.39 16.14
N ASN A 310 -6.74 -11.40 16.84
CA ASN A 310 -7.07 -12.68 16.21
C ASN A 310 -8.16 -12.56 15.12
N GLU A 311 -9.16 -11.70 15.35
CA GLU A 311 -10.20 -11.43 14.35
C GLU A 311 -9.59 -10.71 13.14
N MET A 312 -8.75 -9.70 13.36
CA MET A 312 -8.05 -8.98 12.29
C MET A 312 -7.19 -9.92 11.43
N LEU A 313 -6.48 -10.86 12.06
CA LEU A 313 -5.69 -11.87 11.36
C LEU A 313 -6.57 -12.78 10.50
N SER A 314 -7.72 -13.21 11.02
CA SER A 314 -8.69 -14.01 10.27
C SER A 314 -9.31 -13.25 9.10
N LEU A 315 -9.68 -11.98 9.29
CA LEU A 315 -10.27 -11.15 8.23
C LEU A 315 -9.25 -10.81 7.13
N GLY A 316 -7.97 -10.68 7.51
CA GLY A 316 -6.86 -10.37 6.60
C GLY A 316 -6.18 -11.57 5.95
N GLU A 317 -6.62 -12.80 6.24
CA GLU A 317 -5.92 -14.06 5.87
C GLU A 317 -5.49 -14.09 4.40
N VAL A 318 -6.38 -13.72 3.49
CA VAL A 318 -6.09 -13.73 2.04
C VAL A 318 -4.92 -12.82 1.69
N HIS A 319 -4.81 -11.64 2.32
CA HIS A 319 -3.72 -10.70 2.05
C HIS A 319 -2.40 -11.16 2.67
N PHE A 320 -2.42 -11.68 3.90
CA PHE A 320 -1.23 -12.25 4.52
C PHE A 320 -0.70 -13.47 3.75
N ALA A 321 -1.60 -14.37 3.34
CA ALA A 321 -1.26 -15.51 2.50
C ALA A 321 -0.65 -15.07 1.16
N TYR A 322 -1.17 -14.01 0.54
CA TYR A 322 -0.58 -13.43 -0.66
C TYR A 322 0.85 -12.92 -0.43
N LEU A 323 1.09 -12.15 0.64
CA LEU A 323 2.42 -11.65 0.99
C LEU A 323 3.41 -12.80 1.20
N TRP A 324 2.97 -13.84 1.90
CA TRP A 324 3.75 -15.05 2.16
C TRP A 324 4.07 -15.85 0.90
N GLN A 325 3.07 -16.05 0.02
CA GLN A 325 3.23 -16.81 -1.22
C GLN A 325 4.20 -16.13 -2.19
N ARG A 326 4.20 -14.80 -2.24
CA ARG A 326 5.13 -14.00 -3.03
C ARG A 326 6.56 -13.97 -2.46
N SER A 327 6.75 -14.34 -1.19
CA SER A 327 8.08 -14.40 -0.59
C SER A 327 8.90 -15.58 -1.08
N THR A 328 10.19 -15.35 -1.32
CA THR A 328 11.16 -16.42 -1.59
C THR A 328 11.35 -17.34 -0.38
N GLN A 329 11.98 -18.50 -0.58
CA GLN A 329 12.23 -19.41 0.54
C GLN A 329 13.08 -18.77 1.63
N ALA A 330 14.15 -18.06 1.27
CA ALA A 330 14.99 -17.34 2.23
C ALA A 330 14.18 -16.27 2.98
N GLU A 331 13.35 -15.48 2.28
CA GLU A 331 12.47 -14.49 2.92
C GLU A 331 11.49 -15.11 3.90
N ARG A 332 10.90 -16.27 3.56
CA ARG A 332 9.98 -16.99 4.46
C ARG A 332 10.68 -17.47 5.73
N VAL A 333 11.91 -17.97 5.60
CA VAL A 333 12.73 -18.39 6.74
C VAL A 333 13.07 -17.19 7.62
N VAL A 334 13.59 -16.11 7.04
CA VAL A 334 13.93 -14.87 7.75
C VAL A 334 12.70 -14.28 8.44
N LEU A 335 11.57 -14.14 7.72
CA LEU A 335 10.33 -13.60 8.29
C LEU A 335 9.81 -14.46 9.44
N THR A 336 9.93 -15.79 9.35
CA THR A 336 9.53 -16.69 10.44
C THR A 336 10.45 -16.58 11.64
N ALA A 337 11.76 -16.46 11.41
CA ALA A 337 12.74 -16.25 12.46
C ALA A 337 12.43 -14.96 13.23
N VAL A 338 12.36 -13.83 12.50
CA VAL A 338 12.06 -12.52 13.07
C VAL A 338 10.74 -12.54 13.83
N ALA A 339 9.67 -13.09 13.25
CA ALA A 339 8.37 -13.18 13.92
C ALA A 339 8.37 -13.96 15.26
N HIS A 340 9.36 -14.83 15.50
CA HIS A 340 9.52 -15.56 16.76
C HIS A 340 10.60 -14.98 17.69
N MET A 341 11.53 -14.19 17.14
CA MET A 341 12.61 -13.56 17.89
C MET A 341 12.18 -12.24 18.52
N THR A 342 11.51 -11.40 17.74
CA THR A 342 11.21 -10.01 18.10
C THR A 342 9.85 -9.91 18.76
N ASN A 343 9.78 -9.17 19.86
CA ASN A 343 8.52 -8.54 20.27
C ASN A 343 8.35 -7.27 19.42
N ASP A 344 7.11 -6.78 19.25
CA ASP A 344 6.82 -5.57 18.46
C ASP A 344 7.84 -4.44 18.80
N ASP A 345 8.43 -3.83 17.77
CA ASP A 345 9.38 -2.70 17.81
C ASP A 345 10.85 -2.95 18.23
N SER A 346 11.31 -4.20 18.30
CA SER A 346 12.76 -4.46 18.52
C SER A 346 13.55 -4.49 17.21
N THR A 347 14.55 -3.63 17.09
CA THR A 347 15.57 -3.73 16.04
C THR A 347 16.49 -4.93 16.27
N PHE A 348 17.00 -5.51 15.18
CA PHE A 348 17.89 -6.67 15.22
C PHE A 348 18.95 -6.60 14.13
N HIS A 349 20.07 -7.29 14.36
CA HIS A 349 21.13 -7.51 13.40
C HIS A 349 20.84 -8.76 12.54
N PRO A 350 21.39 -8.85 11.32
CA PRO A 350 21.36 -10.08 10.53
C PRO A 350 21.93 -11.30 11.26
N GLU A 351 22.94 -11.10 12.11
CA GLU A 351 23.57 -12.13 12.94
C GLU A 351 22.58 -12.75 13.94
N ASP A 352 21.67 -11.96 14.52
CA ASP A 352 20.66 -12.47 15.45
C ASP A 352 19.76 -13.51 14.76
N VAL A 353 19.46 -13.32 13.46
CA VAL A 353 18.66 -14.26 12.67
C VAL A 353 19.43 -15.57 12.45
N MET A 354 20.75 -15.49 12.24
CA MET A 354 21.60 -16.67 12.12
C MET A 354 21.62 -17.47 13.42
N ASP A 355 21.87 -16.80 14.55
CA ASP A 355 21.95 -17.40 15.87
C ASP A 355 20.61 -18.05 16.27
N PHE A 356 19.49 -17.46 15.87
CA PHE A 356 18.18 -18.04 16.12
C PHE A 356 17.90 -19.28 15.27
N LEU A 357 18.42 -19.36 14.04
CA LEU A 357 18.20 -20.48 13.11
C LEU A 357 19.12 -21.67 13.38
N GLU A 358 20.30 -21.45 13.96
CA GLU A 358 21.31 -22.48 14.22
C GLU A 358 20.76 -23.69 15.01
N PRO A 359 19.99 -23.54 16.12
CA PRO A 359 19.44 -24.66 16.87
C PRO A 359 18.43 -25.52 16.09
N PHE A 360 17.89 -24.99 14.99
CA PHE A 360 16.94 -25.70 14.13
C PHE A 360 17.60 -26.43 12.96
N GLY A 361 18.93 -26.37 12.84
CA GLY A 361 19.69 -26.98 11.75
C GLY A 361 19.51 -26.29 10.40
N ILE A 362 18.93 -25.08 10.38
CA ILE A 362 18.73 -24.30 9.15
C ILE A 362 19.98 -23.45 8.94
N GLN A 363 20.77 -23.78 7.91
CA GLN A 363 21.92 -22.99 7.51
C GLN A 363 21.58 -22.16 6.27
N LEU A 364 21.45 -20.85 6.47
CA LEU A 364 21.40 -19.88 5.38
C LEU A 364 22.71 -19.09 5.36
N PRO A 365 23.37 -18.94 4.19
CA PRO A 365 24.53 -18.08 4.08
C PRO A 365 24.22 -16.64 4.54
N PRO A 366 25.16 -15.93 5.19
CA PRO A 366 24.94 -14.54 5.62
C PRO A 366 24.48 -13.64 4.47
N THR A 367 25.05 -13.83 3.26
CA THR A 367 24.68 -13.09 2.06
C THR A 367 23.22 -13.32 1.64
N GLU A 368 22.69 -14.52 1.83
CA GLU A 368 21.28 -14.83 1.55
C GLU A 368 20.35 -14.19 2.57
N ILE A 369 20.74 -14.15 3.85
CA ILE A 369 19.97 -13.49 4.91
C ILE A 369 19.90 -11.99 4.64
N THR A 370 21.05 -11.34 4.40
CA THR A 370 21.08 -9.91 4.06
C THR A 370 20.28 -9.60 2.79
N ALA A 371 20.42 -10.42 1.74
CA ALA A 371 19.62 -10.25 0.52
C ALA A 371 18.11 -10.42 0.78
N ALA A 372 17.72 -11.39 1.61
CA ALA A 372 16.32 -11.58 1.98
C ALA A 372 15.77 -10.41 2.82
N LEU A 373 16.55 -9.89 3.78
CA LEU A 373 16.20 -8.71 4.56
C LEU A 373 16.02 -7.49 3.65
N ASN A 374 16.97 -7.23 2.74
CA ASN A 374 16.88 -6.13 1.80
C ASN A 374 15.64 -6.25 0.90
N ARG A 375 15.34 -7.44 0.37
CA ARG A 375 14.08 -7.66 -0.39
C ARG A 375 12.82 -7.42 0.45
N LEU A 376 12.82 -7.77 1.74
CA LEU A 376 11.70 -7.50 2.65
C LEU A 376 11.58 -6.02 3.00
N VAL A 377 12.70 -5.30 3.16
CA VAL A 377 12.75 -3.84 3.34
C VAL A 377 12.24 -3.14 2.12
N GLU A 378 12.75 -3.54 0.95
CA GLU A 378 12.27 -3.05 -0.33
C GLU A 378 10.77 -3.22 -0.33
N ARG A 379 10.23 -4.44 -0.16
CA ARG A 379 8.77 -4.75 -0.13
C ARG A 379 7.97 -4.06 0.99
N GLU A 380 8.61 -3.23 1.81
CA GLU A 380 8.03 -2.48 2.92
C GLU A 380 7.40 -3.36 4.02
N ILE A 381 7.79 -4.64 4.08
CA ILE A 381 7.42 -5.53 5.18
C ILE A 381 8.35 -5.30 6.37
N MET A 382 9.61 -4.99 6.08
CA MET A 382 10.63 -4.59 7.05
C MET A 382 11.06 -3.15 6.82
N ARG A 383 11.82 -2.60 7.75
CA ARG A 383 12.48 -1.31 7.63
C ARG A 383 13.94 -1.45 8.04
N GLU A 384 14.81 -0.78 7.30
CA GLU A 384 16.20 -0.60 7.68
C GLU A 384 16.32 0.59 8.63
N VAL A 385 17.07 0.41 9.72
CA VAL A 385 17.37 1.44 10.72
C VAL A 385 18.89 1.56 10.78
N THR A 386 19.41 2.71 10.36
CA THR A 386 20.85 2.99 10.43
C THR A 386 21.19 3.54 11.82
N ASP A 387 22.06 2.85 12.55
CA ASP A 387 22.63 3.32 13.81
C ASP A 387 24.14 3.48 13.64
N GLY A 388 24.57 4.70 13.31
CA GLY A 388 25.97 5.01 13.02
C GLY A 388 26.50 4.22 11.82
N ALA A 389 27.38 3.26 12.08
CA ALA A 389 28.00 2.41 11.06
C ALA A 389 27.32 1.03 10.92
N THR A 390 26.35 0.70 11.77
CA THR A 390 25.67 -0.59 11.74
C THR A 390 24.27 -0.49 11.14
N THR A 391 23.96 -1.44 10.26
CA THR A 391 22.62 -1.61 9.70
C THR A 391 21.82 -2.55 10.60
N LEU A 392 20.73 -2.02 11.16
CA LEU A 392 19.72 -2.76 11.90
C LEU A 392 18.45 -2.91 11.06
N TYR A 393 17.64 -3.89 11.40
CA TYR A 393 16.35 -4.13 10.77
C TYR A 393 15.24 -4.18 11.81
N GLU A 394 14.05 -3.75 11.44
CA GLU A 394 12.83 -3.91 12.24
C GLU A 394 11.70 -4.43 11.36
N LEU A 395 10.77 -5.18 11.97
CA LEU A 395 9.53 -5.56 11.30
C LEU A 395 8.64 -4.32 11.20
N LYS A 396 8.39 -3.83 9.99
CA LYS A 396 7.60 -2.62 9.75
C LYS A 396 6.12 -2.87 10.06
N ILE A 397 5.56 -3.99 9.59
CA ILE A 397 4.13 -4.31 9.75
C ILE A 397 3.93 -5.38 10.84
N GLY A 398 3.55 -4.96 12.05
CA GLY A 398 3.37 -5.88 13.18
C GLY A 398 2.36 -7.00 12.91
N LEU A 399 1.25 -6.72 12.21
CA LEU A 399 0.27 -7.75 11.84
C LEU A 399 0.86 -8.88 10.97
N VAL A 400 1.83 -8.59 10.11
CA VAL A 400 2.49 -9.62 9.29
C VAL A 400 3.34 -10.54 10.18
N GLY A 401 4.00 -9.99 11.19
CA GLY A 401 4.74 -10.76 12.20
C GLY A 401 3.82 -11.65 13.01
N LEU A 402 2.74 -11.09 13.55
CA LEU A 402 1.73 -11.83 14.32
C LEU A 402 1.12 -12.98 13.51
N TRP A 403 0.73 -12.71 12.26
CA TRP A 403 0.20 -13.73 11.36
C TRP A 403 1.22 -14.85 11.13
N THR A 404 2.48 -14.49 10.88
CA THR A 404 3.56 -15.44 10.61
C THR A 404 3.84 -16.31 11.83
N ALA A 405 3.92 -15.71 13.02
CA ALA A 405 4.14 -16.44 14.27
C ALA A 405 2.98 -17.42 14.59
N GLN A 406 1.74 -17.05 14.26
CA GLN A 406 0.58 -17.91 14.49
C GLN A 406 0.51 -19.10 13.51
N HIS A 407 0.87 -18.90 12.24
CA HIS A 407 0.64 -19.89 11.18
C HIS A 407 1.88 -20.66 10.74
N LYS A 408 3.07 -20.11 10.96
CA LYS A 408 4.34 -20.66 10.47
C LYS A 408 5.22 -21.04 11.65
N SER A 409 5.96 -22.13 11.48
CA SER A 409 6.87 -22.65 12.49
C SER A 409 8.19 -22.94 11.83
N VAL A 410 9.28 -22.50 12.47
CA VAL A 410 10.65 -22.71 12.01
C VAL A 410 10.93 -24.20 11.77
N SER A 411 10.49 -25.07 12.69
CA SER A 411 10.68 -26.53 12.57
C SER A 411 9.91 -27.15 11.38
N LYS A 412 8.77 -26.58 10.99
CA LYS A 412 8.01 -27.06 9.83
C LYS A 412 8.66 -26.63 8.51
N LEU A 413 9.31 -25.47 8.46
CA LEU A 413 10.03 -25.01 7.27
C LEU A 413 11.25 -25.88 6.97
N HIS A 414 11.96 -26.34 8.01
CA HIS A 414 13.04 -27.33 7.87
C HIS A 414 12.53 -28.67 7.33
N ALA A 415 11.37 -29.16 7.79
CA ALA A 415 10.78 -30.41 7.27
C ALA A 415 10.41 -30.32 5.78
N THR A 416 9.97 -29.16 5.29
CA THR A 416 9.73 -28.94 3.86
C THR A 416 11.03 -28.90 3.05
N GLN A 417 12.13 -28.38 3.60
CA GLN A 417 13.47 -28.50 3.00
C GLN A 417 13.97 -29.95 3.01
N ALA A 418 13.69 -30.70 4.07
CA ALA A 418 14.08 -32.10 4.23
C ALA A 418 13.15 -33.10 3.52
N ASN A 419 12.09 -32.69 2.83
CA ASN A 419 11.30 -33.62 2.01
C ASN A 419 11.99 -34.00 0.68
N GLY A 420 13.25 -33.61 0.48
CA GLY A 420 14.20 -34.29 -0.41
C GLY A 420 14.99 -35.44 0.27
N THR A 421 15.04 -35.50 1.60
CA THR A 421 15.70 -36.55 2.42
C THR A 421 15.18 -36.54 3.86
N ALA A 422 14.33 -37.50 4.22
CA ALA A 422 13.60 -37.59 5.49
C ALA A 422 14.47 -37.65 6.76
N VAL A 423 14.20 -36.81 7.77
CA VAL A 423 14.61 -37.04 9.19
C VAL A 423 13.58 -36.46 10.20
N LYS A 424 13.48 -37.15 11.36
CA LYS A 424 12.56 -37.07 12.54
C LYS A 424 12.55 -35.73 13.35
N PRO A 425 11.58 -35.52 14.29
CA PRO A 425 11.23 -34.18 14.79
C PRO A 425 11.89 -33.69 16.12
N LYS A 426 12.00 -32.34 16.19
CA LYS A 426 12.00 -31.37 17.33
C LYS A 426 13.24 -31.15 18.23
N PRO A 427 13.48 -29.86 18.54
CA PRO A 427 13.50 -29.35 19.91
C PRO A 427 12.36 -28.34 20.19
N LYS A 428 12.03 -28.12 21.47
CA LYS A 428 11.04 -27.12 21.95
C LYS A 428 11.66 -25.71 21.97
N LEU A 429 10.85 -24.70 21.66
CA LEU A 429 11.18 -23.27 21.75
C LEU A 429 11.76 -22.92 23.14
N PRO A 430 12.80 -22.07 23.23
CA PRO A 430 13.19 -21.46 24.50
C PRO A 430 12.07 -20.52 25.01
N ALA A 431 11.83 -20.54 26.32
CA ALA A 431 10.81 -19.70 26.95
C ALA A 431 11.18 -18.21 26.82
N ARG A 432 10.16 -17.38 26.53
CA ARG A 432 10.25 -15.90 26.47
C ARG A 432 11.04 -15.37 27.67
N ARG A 433 12.10 -14.61 27.41
CA ARG A 433 12.69 -13.74 28.45
C ARG A 433 11.73 -12.56 28.65
N SER A 434 11.29 -12.41 29.89
CA SER A 434 10.40 -11.37 30.41
C SER A 434 11.00 -9.98 30.33
#